data_AF-A0A174G3U5-F1
#
_entry.id   AF-A0A174G3U5-F1
#
_cell.length_a   1.000
_cell.length_b   1.000
_cell.length_c   1.000
_cell.angle_alpha   90.00
_cell.angle_beta   90.00
_cell.angle_gamma   90.00
#
_symmetry.space_group_name_H-M   'P 1'
#
loop_
_entity.id
_entity.type
_entity.pdbx_description
1 polymer ?
#
loop_
_entity_poly.entity_id
_entity_poly.type
_entity_poly.pdbx_seq_one_letter_code
_entity_poly.pdbx_strand_id
1 'polypeptide(L)'
;MNITGIARENFEEAGLPLKNTIELTTKNEYTIPDIWGLKVGRKFLDTGEIESHFEEQQFFEIRKRATLLEYPHTVILMEQDFAERKVIDYYVIYDIKESSKYKPTIVNEYVDNIILGTGEYKCEYEILLSCSDATRRVVIPVRTINVPMYDFINSIEDEIEDVMDRCSEENVFNNIIIDTGDYFLLDMFDEYGRTYKVEITGVYDFIKMIVSIRQIRCEFFPYEKK
;
A
#
# COMPACT_ATOMS: atom_id res chain seq x y z
N MET A 1 -7.09 -9.97 -4.55
CA MET A 1 -6.90 -10.56 -3.20
C MET A 1 -7.85 -9.85 -2.25
N ASN A 2 -8.45 -10.57 -1.29
CA ASN A 2 -9.28 -9.93 -0.27
C ASN A 2 -8.40 -9.52 0.92
N ILE A 3 -8.58 -8.30 1.40
CA ILE A 3 -7.91 -7.74 2.57
C ILE A 3 -8.93 -7.19 3.55
N THR A 4 -8.51 -7.01 4.80
CA THR A 4 -9.38 -6.62 5.91
C THR A 4 -8.97 -5.25 6.44
N GLY A 5 -9.89 -4.29 6.37
CA GLY A 5 -9.76 -3.01 7.05
C GLY A 5 -10.34 -3.07 8.46
N ILE A 6 -9.59 -2.59 9.45
CA ILE A 6 -10.02 -2.48 10.86
C ILE A 6 -10.12 -1.01 11.22
N ALA A 7 -11.29 -0.57 11.68
CA ALA A 7 -11.51 0.81 12.10
C ALA A 7 -10.59 1.18 13.27
N ARG A 8 -10.08 2.42 13.25
CA ARG A 8 -9.29 2.96 14.38
C ARG A 8 -10.10 3.21 15.64
N GLU A 9 -11.40 3.37 15.47
CA GLU A 9 -12.36 3.67 16.54
C GLU A 9 -13.45 2.59 16.54
N ASN A 10 -14.07 2.36 17.71
CA ASN A 10 -15.20 1.44 17.81
C ASN A 10 -16.50 2.16 17.43
N PHE A 11 -16.81 2.16 16.13
CA PHE A 11 -18.02 2.79 15.59
C PHE A 11 -19.30 2.14 16.09
N GLU A 12 -19.32 0.81 16.22
CA GLU A 12 -20.52 0.09 16.67
C GLU A 12 -20.86 0.40 18.14
N GLU A 13 -19.85 0.48 19.01
CA GLU A 13 -20.04 0.91 20.41
C GLU A 13 -20.45 2.38 20.51
N ALA A 14 -19.94 3.23 19.62
CA ALA A 14 -20.36 4.63 19.51
C ALA A 14 -21.78 4.82 18.95
N GLY A 15 -22.44 3.74 18.52
CA GLY A 15 -23.78 3.75 17.92
C GLY A 15 -23.82 4.39 16.53
N LEU A 16 -22.68 4.39 15.82
CA LEU A 16 -22.57 4.95 14.47
C LEU A 16 -22.97 3.90 13.42
N PRO A 17 -23.50 4.32 12.25
CA PRO A 17 -23.90 3.41 11.17
C PRO A 17 -22.69 2.93 10.33
N LEU A 18 -21.56 2.70 10.99
CA LEU A 18 -20.29 2.28 10.37
C LEU A 18 -19.87 0.95 10.99
N LYS A 19 -19.24 0.09 10.18
CA LYS A 19 -18.71 -1.19 10.65
C LYS A 19 -17.28 -1.03 11.13
N ASN A 20 -16.94 -1.75 12.20
CA ASN A 20 -15.58 -1.81 12.73
C ASN A 20 -14.63 -2.58 11.80
N THR A 21 -15.17 -3.45 10.96
CA THR A 21 -14.41 -4.24 9.99
C THR A 21 -15.04 -4.11 8.62
N ILE A 22 -14.20 -3.96 7.59
CA ILE A 22 -14.61 -3.97 6.19
C ILE A 22 -13.75 -4.96 5.40
N GLU A 23 -14.35 -5.57 4.38
CA GLU A 23 -13.64 -6.38 3.40
C GLU A 23 -13.39 -5.54 2.15
N LEU A 24 -12.16 -5.59 1.64
CA LEU A 24 -11.73 -4.87 0.45
C LEU A 24 -11.06 -5.84 -0.52
N THR A 25 -11.09 -5.51 -1.81
CA THR A 25 -10.44 -6.30 -2.84
C THR A 25 -9.33 -5.48 -3.49
N THR A 26 -8.10 -6.02 -3.48
CA THR A 26 -6.95 -5.46 -4.19
C THR A 26 -6.68 -6.21 -5.49
N LYS A 27 -5.98 -5.53 -6.42
CA LYS A 27 -5.57 -6.09 -7.71
C LYS A 27 -4.73 -7.36 -7.55
N ASN A 28 -3.72 -7.31 -6.69
CA ASN A 28 -2.81 -8.42 -6.39
C ASN A 28 -2.25 -8.30 -4.96
N GLU A 29 -1.43 -9.28 -4.56
CA GLU A 29 -0.75 -9.33 -3.26
C GLU A 29 0.33 -8.25 -3.06
N TYR A 30 0.77 -7.58 -4.13
CA TYR A 30 1.77 -6.50 -4.10
C TYR A 30 1.14 -5.09 -4.00
N THR A 31 -0.20 -5.01 -3.98
CA THR A 31 -0.96 -3.75 -3.99
C THR A 31 -1.77 -3.61 -2.70
N ILE A 32 -1.09 -3.76 -1.56
CA ILE A 32 -1.71 -3.66 -0.22
C ILE A 32 -1.39 -2.28 0.35
N PRO A 33 -2.38 -1.39 0.56
CA PRO A 33 -2.16 -0.12 1.23
C PRO A 33 -1.99 -0.32 2.75
N ASP A 34 -1.37 0.65 3.42
CA ASP A 34 -1.27 0.64 4.88
C ASP A 34 -2.62 0.96 5.55
N ILE A 35 -3.46 1.75 4.88
CA ILE A 35 -4.74 2.25 5.38
C ILE A 35 -5.76 2.33 4.26
N TRP A 36 -7.02 2.48 4.62
CA TRP A 36 -8.12 2.75 3.69
C TRP A 36 -9.07 3.80 4.26
N GLY A 37 -9.19 4.92 3.56
CA GLY A 37 -10.14 5.97 3.87
C GLY A 37 -11.49 5.70 3.23
N LEU A 38 -12.52 5.52 4.05
CA LEU A 38 -13.91 5.49 3.57
C LEU A 38 -14.48 6.91 3.61
N LYS A 39 -14.83 7.46 2.44
CA LYS A 39 -15.50 8.76 2.35
C LYS A 39 -16.90 8.66 2.95
N VAL A 40 -17.17 9.46 3.97
CA VAL A 40 -18.48 9.50 4.65
C VAL A 40 -19.31 10.73 4.29
N GLY A 41 -18.68 11.78 3.77
CA GLY A 41 -19.39 12.95 3.26
C GLY A 41 -18.46 14.00 2.68
N ARG A 42 -19.07 15.09 2.22
CA ARG A 42 -18.45 16.24 1.56
C ARG A 42 -19.13 17.51 2.05
N LYS A 43 -18.35 18.57 2.25
CA LYS A 43 -18.88 19.92 2.49
C LYS A 43 -18.44 20.87 1.38
N PHE A 44 -19.39 21.60 0.81
CA PHE A 44 -19.13 22.70 -0.12
C PHE A 44 -18.76 23.96 0.67
N LEU A 45 -17.62 24.58 0.34
CA LEU A 45 -17.11 25.71 1.12
C LEU A 45 -17.82 27.04 0.84
N ASP A 46 -18.39 27.18 -0.35
CA ASP A 46 -19.14 28.35 -0.79
C ASP A 46 -20.54 28.41 -0.20
N THR A 47 -21.27 27.29 -0.17
CA THR A 47 -22.64 27.21 0.34
C THR A 47 -22.75 26.69 1.77
N GLY A 48 -21.74 25.96 2.24
CA GLY A 48 -21.80 25.22 3.50
C GLY A 48 -22.61 23.92 3.42
N GLU A 49 -23.16 23.59 2.23
CA GLU A 49 -23.97 22.40 1.98
C GLU A 49 -23.16 21.13 2.22
N ILE A 50 -23.83 20.09 2.72
CA ILE A 50 -23.24 18.79 3.02
C ILE A 50 -23.88 17.73 2.13
N GLU A 51 -23.03 16.97 1.46
CA GLU A 51 -23.41 15.78 0.69
C GLU A 51 -22.87 14.54 1.42
N SER A 52 -23.73 13.56 1.68
CA SER A 52 -23.39 12.36 2.45
C SER A 52 -24.22 11.18 1.97
N HIS A 53 -23.64 9.97 2.01
CA HIS A 53 -24.36 8.73 1.77
C HIS A 53 -25.22 8.29 2.97
N PHE A 54 -24.98 8.89 4.13
CA PHE A 54 -25.78 8.73 5.35
C PHE A 54 -26.82 9.84 5.45
N GLU A 55 -27.91 9.56 6.15
CA GLU A 55 -28.89 10.59 6.51
C GLU A 55 -28.21 11.74 7.27
N GLU A 56 -28.73 12.96 7.14
CA GLU A 56 -28.10 14.17 7.69
C GLU A 56 -27.79 14.04 9.20
N GLN A 57 -28.74 13.51 9.98
CA GLN A 57 -28.57 13.28 11.40
C GLN A 57 -27.47 12.25 11.70
N GLN A 58 -27.37 11.19 10.88
CA GLN A 58 -26.33 10.17 11.03
C GLN A 58 -24.94 10.74 10.72
N PHE A 59 -24.83 11.52 9.65
CA PHE A 59 -23.57 12.19 9.30
C PHE A 59 -23.14 13.18 10.38
N PHE A 60 -24.09 13.92 10.96
CA PHE A 60 -23.82 14.80 12.10
C PHE A 60 -23.28 14.03 13.31
N GLU A 61 -23.87 12.88 13.66
CA GLU A 61 -23.37 12.04 14.74
C GLU A 61 -21.98 11.46 14.43
N ILE A 62 -21.70 11.06 13.17
CA ILE A 62 -20.36 10.63 12.74
C ILE A 62 -19.35 11.76 12.96
N ARG A 63 -19.62 12.97 12.48
CA ARG A 63 -18.72 14.14 12.68
C ARG A 63 -18.48 14.48 14.15
N LYS A 64 -19.43 14.17 15.02
CA LYS A 64 -19.35 14.47 16.45
C LYS A 64 -18.59 13.40 17.24
N ARG A 65 -18.70 12.13 16.83
CA ARG A 65 -18.24 10.97 17.62
C ARG A 65 -17.04 10.25 17.02
N ALA A 66 -16.75 10.43 15.74
CA ALA A 66 -15.61 9.83 15.05
C ALA A 66 -14.57 10.88 14.67
N THR A 67 -13.32 10.45 14.63
CA THR A 67 -12.19 11.24 14.13
C THR A 67 -12.17 11.16 12.60
N LEU A 68 -12.35 12.31 11.95
CA LEU A 68 -12.41 12.41 10.50
C LEU A 68 -11.15 13.03 9.93
N LEU A 69 -10.61 12.42 8.88
CA LEU A 69 -9.57 13.03 8.07
C LEU A 69 -10.23 13.91 7.01
N GLU A 70 -9.82 15.17 6.96
CA GLU A 70 -10.34 16.17 6.02
C GLU A 70 -9.46 16.23 4.76
N TYR A 71 -10.07 16.22 3.57
CA TYR A 71 -9.37 16.37 2.29
C TYR A 71 -9.90 17.59 1.52
N PRO A 72 -9.31 18.77 1.72
CA PRO A 72 -9.68 19.98 0.98
C PRO A 72 -9.19 19.89 -0.47
N HIS A 73 -10.10 20.05 -1.44
CA HIS A 73 -9.77 20.06 -2.87
C HIS A 73 -10.84 20.78 -3.70
N THR A 74 -10.60 20.89 -5.01
CA THR A 74 -11.57 21.44 -5.96
C THR A 74 -12.23 20.31 -6.73
N VAL A 75 -13.55 20.37 -6.87
CA VAL A 75 -14.33 19.48 -7.74
C VAL A 75 -14.92 20.26 -8.90
N ILE A 76 -15.07 19.59 -10.04
CA ILE A 76 -15.73 20.12 -11.22
C ILE A 76 -17.10 19.47 -11.29
N LEU A 77 -18.16 20.28 -11.19
CA LEU A 77 -19.53 19.81 -11.27
C LEU A 77 -19.98 19.87 -12.73
N MET A 78 -19.98 18.71 -13.40
CA MET A 78 -20.39 18.62 -14.81
C MET A 78 -21.83 19.08 -15.03
N GLU A 79 -22.72 18.84 -14.07
CA GLU A 79 -24.13 19.22 -14.12
C GLU A 79 -24.37 20.73 -13.94
N GLN A 80 -23.33 21.49 -13.59
CA GLN A 80 -23.38 22.94 -13.37
C GLN A 80 -22.39 23.67 -14.28
N ASP A 81 -22.43 23.39 -15.58
CA ASP A 81 -21.56 24.04 -16.59
C ASP A 81 -20.07 23.99 -16.24
N PHE A 82 -19.59 22.86 -15.70
CA PHE A 82 -18.21 22.67 -15.26
C PHE A 82 -17.77 23.67 -14.17
N ALA A 83 -18.70 24.10 -13.31
CA ALA A 83 -18.38 24.96 -12.19
C ALA A 83 -17.34 24.30 -11.27
N GLU A 84 -16.27 25.04 -11.01
CA GLU A 84 -15.27 24.67 -10.01
C GLU A 84 -15.74 25.07 -8.62
N ARG A 85 -15.80 24.11 -7.70
CA ARG A 85 -16.13 24.35 -6.31
C ARG A 85 -15.08 23.79 -5.37
N LYS A 86 -14.72 24.58 -4.36
CA LYS A 86 -13.87 24.12 -3.28
C LYS A 86 -14.70 23.34 -2.26
N VAL A 87 -14.23 22.16 -1.90
CA VAL A 87 -14.91 21.24 -1.00
C VAL A 87 -13.94 20.67 0.02
N ILE A 88 -14.49 20.12 1.10
CA ILE A 88 -13.78 19.25 2.04
C ILE A 88 -14.47 17.89 2.02
N ASP A 89 -13.75 16.84 1.63
CA ASP A 89 -14.22 15.46 1.81
C ASP A 89 -13.79 14.94 3.19
N TYR A 90 -14.69 14.21 3.84
CA TYR A 90 -14.49 13.65 5.16
C TYR A 90 -14.35 12.14 5.07
N TYR A 91 -13.29 11.61 5.67
CA TYR A 91 -12.97 10.19 5.65
C TYR A 91 -12.87 9.61 7.06
N VAL A 92 -13.43 8.43 7.26
CA VAL A 92 -13.08 7.55 8.39
C VAL A 92 -11.97 6.60 7.94
N ILE A 93 -11.03 6.29 8.84
CA ILE A 93 -9.84 5.52 8.48
C ILE A 93 -9.90 4.10 9.04
N TYR A 94 -9.63 3.14 8.15
CA TYR A 94 -9.39 1.75 8.48
C TYR A 94 -7.91 1.44 8.32
N ASP A 95 -7.31 0.81 9.31
CA ASP A 95 -5.97 0.23 9.21
C ASP A 95 -6.04 -1.14 8.53
N ILE A 96 -5.19 -1.39 7.54
CA ILE A 96 -5.20 -2.66 6.81
C ILE A 96 -4.43 -3.72 7.57
N LYS A 97 -5.12 -4.79 7.94
CA LYS A 97 -4.57 -5.88 8.75
C LYS A 97 -3.40 -6.59 8.05
N GLU A 98 -3.49 -6.77 6.74
CA GLU A 98 -2.51 -7.45 5.91
C GLU A 98 -1.28 -6.59 5.58
N SER A 99 -1.29 -5.29 5.93
CA SER A 99 -0.14 -4.42 5.72
C SER A 99 1.07 -4.93 6.50
N SER A 100 2.20 -4.99 5.81
CA SER A 100 3.47 -5.39 6.40
C SER A 100 4.02 -4.39 7.42
N LYS A 101 3.46 -3.17 7.52
CA LYS A 101 3.85 -2.18 8.54
C LYS A 101 3.81 -2.73 9.97
N TYR A 102 2.91 -3.68 10.22
CA TYR A 102 2.72 -4.31 11.52
C TYR A 102 3.62 -5.53 11.75
N LYS A 103 4.31 -6.02 10.72
CA LYS A 103 5.28 -7.10 10.86
C LYS A 103 6.57 -6.57 11.51
N PRO A 104 7.14 -7.27 12.50
CA PRO A 104 8.41 -6.89 13.11
C PRO A 104 9.56 -7.14 12.13
N THR A 105 10.68 -6.43 12.33
CA THR A 105 11.93 -6.76 11.65
C THR A 105 12.57 -7.97 12.31
N ILE A 106 12.94 -8.97 11.50
CA ILE A 106 13.64 -10.17 11.97
C ILE A 106 15.13 -9.86 12.08
N VAL A 107 15.68 -10.04 13.28
CA VAL A 107 17.09 -9.71 13.61
C VAL A 107 17.92 -10.90 14.08
N ASN A 108 17.27 -12.02 14.41
CA ASN A 108 17.94 -13.20 14.98
C ASN A 108 18.17 -14.33 13.98
N GLU A 109 17.48 -14.29 12.85
CA GLU A 109 17.55 -15.29 11.77
C GLU A 109 18.07 -14.57 10.52
N TYR A 110 19.00 -15.19 9.80
CA TYR A 110 19.49 -14.70 8.52
C TYR A 110 20.00 -15.86 7.68
N VAL A 111 20.01 -15.66 6.37
CA VAL A 111 20.61 -16.60 5.42
C VAL A 111 22.13 -16.41 5.47
N ASP A 112 22.85 -17.47 5.77
CA ASP A 112 24.32 -17.49 5.68
C ASP A 112 24.76 -17.70 4.22
N ASN A 113 25.98 -17.32 3.88
CA ASN A 113 26.54 -17.55 2.54
C ASN A 113 26.99 -19.01 2.31
N ILE A 114 26.92 -19.84 3.34
CA ILE A 114 27.25 -21.26 3.31
C ILE A 114 26.13 -22.04 2.62
N ILE A 115 26.48 -22.84 1.62
CA ILE A 115 25.51 -23.73 0.96
C ILE A 115 25.08 -24.84 1.93
N LEU A 116 23.83 -24.75 2.40
CA LEU A 116 23.20 -25.82 3.17
C LEU A 116 22.55 -26.82 2.22
N GLY A 117 23.23 -27.93 1.93
CA GLY A 117 22.65 -29.04 1.14
C GLY A 117 21.45 -29.74 1.81
N THR A 118 21.06 -29.30 3.00
CA THR A 118 20.03 -29.91 3.85
C THR A 118 18.69 -29.18 3.82
N GLY A 119 18.55 -28.07 3.09
CA GLY A 119 17.31 -27.30 3.02
C GLY A 119 17.45 -25.96 2.32
N GLU A 120 16.39 -25.17 2.36
CA GLU A 120 16.34 -23.80 1.83
C GLU A 120 15.74 -22.84 2.86
N TYR A 121 16.12 -21.58 2.78
CA TYR A 121 15.45 -20.49 3.48
C TYR A 121 14.29 -19.94 2.65
N LYS A 122 13.19 -19.62 3.33
CA LYS A 122 12.11 -18.80 2.78
C LYS A 122 12.07 -17.49 3.55
N CYS A 123 12.44 -16.42 2.86
CA CYS A 123 12.50 -15.08 3.40
C CYS A 123 11.42 -14.19 2.78
N GLU A 124 11.07 -13.13 3.49
CA GLU A 124 10.29 -12.01 2.95
C GLU A 124 11.06 -10.73 3.28
N TYR A 125 11.35 -9.94 2.24
CA TYR A 125 11.97 -8.63 2.37
C TYR A 125 10.95 -7.54 2.03
N GLU A 126 10.79 -6.57 2.92
CA GLU A 126 9.97 -5.39 2.69
C GLU A 126 10.83 -4.23 2.18
N ILE A 127 10.45 -3.65 1.04
CA ILE A 127 10.97 -2.39 0.52
C ILE A 127 9.90 -1.32 0.77
N LEU A 128 10.26 -0.27 1.53
CA LEU A 128 9.44 0.92 1.70
C LEU A 128 9.85 1.98 0.68
N LEU A 129 8.90 2.35 -0.15
CA LEU A 129 9.01 3.40 -1.15
C LEU A 129 8.29 4.67 -0.67
N SER A 130 8.86 5.84 -0.96
CA SER A 130 8.26 7.14 -0.70
C SER A 130 8.47 8.07 -1.89
N CYS A 131 7.38 8.75 -2.29
CA CYS A 131 7.39 9.77 -3.33
C CYS A 131 6.36 10.84 -2.97
N SER A 132 6.84 12.04 -2.63
CA SER A 132 6.00 13.13 -2.10
C SER A 132 5.17 12.65 -0.90
N ASP A 133 3.85 12.83 -0.92
CA ASP A 133 2.94 12.42 0.15
C ASP A 133 2.46 10.95 0.02
N ALA A 134 2.99 10.21 -0.96
CA ALA A 134 2.64 8.82 -1.20
C ALA A 134 3.71 7.86 -0.69
N THR A 135 3.26 6.74 -0.12
CA THR A 135 4.13 5.64 0.32
C THR A 135 3.64 4.30 -0.21
N ARG A 136 4.54 3.33 -0.32
CA ARG A 136 4.20 1.95 -0.67
C ARG A 136 5.14 0.98 0.03
N ARG A 137 4.59 -0.08 0.61
CA ARG A 137 5.36 -1.24 1.07
C ARG A 137 5.26 -2.35 0.05
N VAL A 138 6.40 -2.85 -0.39
CA VAL A 138 6.49 -3.96 -1.33
C VAL A 138 7.14 -5.12 -0.60
N VAL A 139 6.44 -6.24 -0.49
CA VAL A 139 6.95 -7.46 0.13
C VAL A 139 7.41 -8.41 -0.97
N ILE A 140 8.70 -8.73 -0.98
CA ILE A 140 9.32 -9.63 -1.94
C ILE A 140 9.59 -10.98 -1.26
N PRO A 141 8.91 -12.06 -1.65
CA PRO A 141 9.23 -13.41 -1.20
C PRO A 141 10.50 -13.91 -1.91
N VAL A 142 11.46 -14.41 -1.14
CA VAL A 142 12.71 -14.97 -1.67
C VAL A 142 12.89 -16.39 -1.13
N ARG A 143 13.16 -17.33 -2.03
CA ARG A 143 13.62 -18.68 -1.66
C ARG A 143 15.08 -18.81 -2.03
N THR A 144 15.89 -19.22 -1.07
CA THR A 144 17.34 -19.27 -1.30
C THR A 144 18.03 -20.27 -0.39
N ILE A 145 19.10 -20.87 -0.87
CA ILE A 145 19.94 -21.77 -0.07
C ILE A 145 21.01 -20.97 0.69
N ASN A 146 21.54 -19.91 0.08
CA ASN A 146 22.73 -19.22 0.56
C ASN A 146 22.88 -17.76 0.08
N VAL A 147 21.81 -17.12 -0.39
CA VAL A 147 21.83 -15.71 -0.80
C VAL A 147 21.40 -14.83 0.38
N PRO A 148 22.34 -14.20 1.11
CA PRO A 148 22.02 -13.29 2.19
C PRO A 148 21.25 -12.05 1.72
N MET A 149 20.60 -11.36 2.67
CA MET A 149 19.87 -10.12 2.40
C MET A 149 20.72 -9.05 1.69
N TYR A 150 22.02 -8.96 2.00
CA TYR A 150 22.92 -8.01 1.34
C TYR A 150 23.00 -8.24 -0.18
N ASP A 151 23.05 -9.50 -0.61
CA ASP A 151 23.09 -9.84 -2.03
C ASP A 151 21.75 -9.54 -2.71
N PHE A 152 20.63 -9.78 -2.01
CA PHE A 152 19.31 -9.32 -2.47
C PHE A 152 19.27 -7.80 -2.65
N ILE A 153 19.80 -7.02 -1.71
CA ILE A 153 19.81 -5.54 -1.84
C ILE A 153 20.63 -5.11 -3.07
N ASN A 154 21.79 -5.74 -3.29
CA ASN A 154 22.64 -5.42 -4.43
C ASN A 154 21.99 -5.79 -5.77
N SER A 155 21.13 -6.80 -5.80
CA SER A 155 20.45 -7.21 -7.04
C SER A 155 19.26 -6.33 -7.40
N ILE A 156 18.73 -5.48 -6.49
CA ILE A 156 17.53 -4.69 -6.77
C ILE A 156 17.71 -3.79 -8.00
N GLU A 157 18.87 -3.14 -8.16
CA GLU A 157 19.11 -2.26 -9.32
C GLU A 157 19.02 -3.04 -10.63
N ASP A 158 19.79 -4.12 -10.74
CA ASP A 158 19.82 -5.00 -11.91
C ASP A 158 18.44 -5.61 -12.22
N GLU A 159 17.72 -6.08 -11.20
CA GLU A 159 16.38 -6.67 -11.36
C GLU A 159 15.36 -5.63 -11.87
N ILE A 160 15.44 -4.39 -11.40
CA ILE A 160 14.57 -3.31 -11.88
C ILE A 160 14.95 -2.92 -13.31
N GLU A 161 16.25 -2.87 -13.64
CA GLU A 161 16.74 -2.62 -15.00
C GLU A 161 16.24 -3.71 -15.97
N ASP A 162 16.32 -4.99 -15.58
CA ASP A 162 15.80 -6.11 -16.36
C ASP A 162 14.29 -6.00 -16.65
N VAL A 163 13.49 -5.51 -15.69
CA VAL A 163 12.06 -5.22 -15.91
C VAL A 163 11.88 -4.10 -16.93
N MET A 164 12.67 -3.03 -16.81
CA MET A 164 12.56 -1.88 -17.71
C MET A 164 13.04 -2.19 -19.14
N ASP A 165 14.04 -3.05 -19.28
CA ASP A 165 14.53 -3.54 -20.56
C ASP A 165 13.67 -4.68 -21.13
N ARG A 166 12.68 -5.17 -20.37
CA ARG A 166 11.79 -6.29 -20.72
C ARG A 166 12.56 -7.59 -20.98
N CYS A 167 13.64 -7.78 -20.22
CA CYS A 167 14.59 -8.88 -20.38
C CYS A 167 14.23 -10.12 -19.56
N SER A 168 13.30 -10.01 -18.59
CA SER A 168 12.94 -11.13 -17.71
C SER A 168 11.45 -11.14 -17.40
N GLU A 169 10.72 -12.14 -17.90
CA GLU A 169 9.30 -12.35 -17.59
C GLU A 169 9.10 -12.89 -16.15
N GLU A 170 10.08 -13.64 -15.63
CA GLU A 170 10.03 -14.27 -14.30
C GLU A 170 10.36 -13.30 -13.16
N ASN A 171 10.78 -12.07 -13.48
CA ASN A 171 11.12 -11.07 -12.48
C ASN A 171 9.92 -10.72 -11.58
N VAL A 172 10.10 -10.80 -10.26
CA VAL A 172 9.05 -10.46 -9.27
C VAL A 172 8.54 -9.03 -9.43
N PHE A 173 9.41 -8.10 -9.84
CA PHE A 173 9.08 -6.70 -10.04
C PHE A 173 8.12 -6.44 -11.21
N ASN A 174 7.92 -7.39 -12.12
CA ASN A 174 6.86 -7.32 -13.15
C ASN A 174 5.44 -7.25 -12.56
N ASN A 175 5.25 -7.72 -11.33
CA ASN A 175 3.95 -7.63 -10.64
C ASN A 175 3.76 -6.30 -9.89
N ILE A 176 4.82 -5.48 -9.81
CA ILE A 176 4.91 -4.27 -9.01
C ILE A 176 4.95 -3.04 -9.92
N ILE A 177 5.77 -3.11 -10.97
CA ILE A 177 5.97 -2.09 -12.00
C ILE A 177 5.04 -2.39 -13.18
N ILE A 178 4.30 -1.39 -13.62
CA ILE A 178 3.35 -1.50 -14.72
C ILE A 178 3.98 -0.91 -15.97
N ASP A 179 4.30 -1.76 -16.94
CA ASP A 179 4.75 -1.34 -18.28
C ASP A 179 3.58 -0.76 -19.09
N THR A 180 3.73 0.46 -19.60
CA THR A 180 2.74 1.12 -20.47
C THR A 180 3.12 1.10 -21.95
N GLY A 181 4.32 0.59 -22.27
CA GLY A 181 4.95 0.66 -23.60
C GLY A 181 5.97 1.80 -23.71
N ASP A 182 5.58 3.00 -23.29
CA ASP A 182 6.41 4.22 -23.42
C ASP A 182 7.16 4.56 -22.12
N TYR A 183 6.52 4.34 -20.97
CA TYR A 183 7.05 4.57 -19.63
C TYR A 183 6.52 3.51 -18.67
N PHE A 184 6.99 3.55 -17.42
CA PHE A 184 6.55 2.63 -16.38
C PHE A 184 5.77 3.38 -15.31
N LEU A 185 4.82 2.68 -14.69
CA LEU A 185 3.99 3.21 -13.61
C LEU A 185 4.15 2.38 -12.34
N LEU A 186 4.18 3.07 -11.21
CA LEU A 186 4.14 2.48 -9.89
C LEU A 186 2.88 2.97 -9.17
N ASP A 187 2.01 2.04 -8.77
CA ASP A 187 0.89 2.36 -7.89
C ASP A 187 1.43 2.59 -6.47
N MET A 188 1.28 3.80 -5.92
CA MET A 188 1.59 4.17 -4.54
C MET A 188 0.32 4.60 -3.81
N PHE A 189 0.38 4.85 -2.50
CA PHE A 189 -0.80 5.19 -1.70
C PHE A 189 -0.61 6.48 -0.90
N ASP A 190 -1.59 7.37 -0.96
CA ASP A 190 -1.62 8.60 -0.17
C ASP A 190 -2.08 8.34 1.29
N GLU A 191 -2.18 9.41 2.08
CA GLU A 191 -2.64 9.38 3.48
C GLU A 191 -4.12 8.97 3.67
N TYR A 192 -4.86 8.77 2.58
CA TYR A 192 -6.22 8.24 2.58
C TYR A 192 -6.29 6.80 2.04
N GLY A 193 -5.14 6.20 1.71
CA GLY A 193 -5.07 4.87 1.08
C GLY A 193 -5.50 4.85 -0.39
N ARG A 194 -5.64 6.02 -1.02
CA ARG A 194 -6.00 6.12 -2.44
C ARG A 194 -4.78 5.88 -3.30
N THR A 195 -4.99 5.20 -4.42
CA THR A 195 -3.91 4.92 -5.36
C THR A 195 -3.47 6.18 -6.09
N TYR A 196 -2.18 6.47 -6.03
CA TYR A 196 -1.48 7.50 -6.78
C TYR A 196 -0.50 6.83 -7.74
N LYS A 197 -0.60 7.14 -9.04
CA LYS A 197 0.27 6.56 -10.06
C LYS A 197 1.52 7.43 -10.23
N VAL A 198 2.68 6.87 -9.92
CA VAL A 198 3.98 7.52 -10.13
C VAL A 198 4.57 7.02 -11.43
N GLU A 199 4.92 7.95 -12.31
CA GLU A 199 5.69 7.66 -13.52
C GLU A 199 7.16 7.46 -13.17
N ILE A 200 7.74 6.37 -13.68
CA ILE A 200 9.17 6.11 -13.61
C ILE A 200 9.69 5.85 -15.03
N THR A 201 10.81 6.50 -15.35
CA THR A 201 11.40 6.51 -16.69
C THR A 201 12.73 5.78 -16.77
N GLY A 202 13.30 5.44 -15.61
CA GLY A 202 14.52 4.64 -15.51
C GLY A 202 14.74 4.10 -14.11
N VAL A 203 15.71 3.21 -13.95
CA VAL A 203 15.98 2.48 -12.70
C VAL A 203 16.21 3.44 -11.52
N TYR A 204 16.90 4.55 -11.74
CA TYR A 204 17.18 5.54 -10.70
C TYR A 204 15.93 6.23 -10.14
N ASP A 205 14.83 6.30 -10.91
CA ASP A 205 13.56 6.79 -10.39
C ASP A 205 12.99 5.86 -9.33
N PHE A 206 13.16 4.55 -9.48
CA PHE A 206 12.76 3.58 -8.47
C PHE A 206 13.71 3.61 -7.27
N ILE A 207 15.02 3.55 -7.51
CA ILE A 207 16.03 3.49 -6.45
C ILE A 207 15.95 4.71 -5.51
N LYS A 208 15.76 5.92 -6.05
CA LYS A 208 15.66 7.14 -5.22
C LYS A 208 14.41 7.17 -4.31
N MET A 209 13.39 6.36 -4.62
CA MET A 209 12.18 6.25 -3.79
C MET A 209 12.37 5.30 -2.61
N ILE A 210 13.39 4.45 -2.61
CA ILE A 210 13.65 3.51 -1.51
C ILE A 210 14.10 4.28 -0.28
N VAL A 211 13.33 4.19 0.80
CA VAL A 211 13.67 4.82 2.09
C VAL A 211 14.00 3.80 3.19
N SER A 212 13.64 2.53 3.00
CA SER A 212 14.00 1.44 3.93
C SER A 212 13.87 0.09 3.24
N ILE A 213 14.76 -0.84 3.58
CA ILE A 213 14.64 -2.27 3.25
C ILE A 213 14.83 -3.08 4.53
N ARG A 214 13.92 -4.01 4.83
CA ARG A 214 13.97 -4.82 6.06
C ARG A 214 13.53 -6.26 5.84
N GLN A 215 14.17 -7.19 6.54
CA GLN A 215 13.73 -8.59 6.60
C GLN A 215 12.54 -8.71 7.56
N ILE A 216 11.41 -9.22 7.08
CA ILE A 216 10.18 -9.39 7.89
C ILE A 216 9.83 -10.86 8.12
N ARG A 217 10.51 -11.78 7.42
CA ARG A 217 10.45 -13.22 7.63
C ARG A 217 11.76 -13.86 7.17
N CYS A 218 12.24 -14.87 7.89
CA CYS A 218 13.34 -15.75 7.49
C CYS A 218 13.19 -17.05 8.25
N GLU A 219 12.92 -18.14 7.53
CA GLU A 219 12.68 -19.47 8.11
C GLU A 219 13.44 -20.53 7.28
N PHE A 220 14.19 -21.40 7.95
CA PHE A 220 14.85 -22.53 7.30
C PHE A 220 13.92 -23.74 7.18
N PHE A 221 13.82 -24.30 5.97
CA PHE A 221 13.03 -25.48 5.64
C PHE A 221 13.96 -26.63 5.25
N PRO A 222 14.10 -27.67 6.10
CA PRO A 222 14.91 -28.83 5.78
C PRO A 222 14.27 -29.64 4.64
N TYR A 223 15.09 -30.17 3.73
CA TYR A 223 14.65 -31.16 2.76
C TYR A 223 14.35 -32.48 3.47
N GLU A 224 13.20 -33.09 3.17
CA GLU A 224 12.88 -34.42 3.68
C GLU A 224 13.94 -35.43 3.21
N LYS A 225 14.51 -36.19 4.14
CA LYS A 225 15.37 -37.32 3.80
C LYS A 225 14.51 -38.38 3.11
N LYS A 226 14.72 -38.57 1.81
CA LYS A 226 14.22 -39.76 1.09
C LYS A 226 14.87 -41.03 1.60
#